data_AF-A0A177L1L3-F1
#
_entry.id   AF-A0A177L1L3-F1
#
_cell.length_a   1.000
_cell.length_b   1.000
_cell.length_c   1.000
_cell.angle_alpha   90.00
_cell.angle_beta   90.00
_cell.angle_gamma   90.00
#
_symmetry.space_group_name_H-M   'P 1'
#
loop_
_entity.id
_entity.type
_entity.pdbx_description
1 polymer ?
#
loop_
_entity_poly.entity_id
_entity_poly.type
_entity_poly.pdbx_seq_one_letter_code
_entity_poly.pdbx_strand_id
1 'polypeptide(L)' 'MRACNWNAKKTFVYGILFDSKAEADYYKLLLADPAVEKVEVQPVFDVISSSRVTCYRCNGSGRRTSLKDDL' A
#
# COMPACT_ATOMS: atom_id res chain seq x y z
N MET A 1 -19.41 -7.78 4.16
CA MET A 1 -18.39 -6.98 3.46
C MET A 1 -17.07 -7.74 3.54
N ARG A 2 -16.50 -8.17 2.42
CA ARG A 2 -15.19 -8.84 2.40
C ARG A 2 -14.15 -7.80 2.79
N ALA A 3 -13.38 -8.06 3.85
CA ALA A 3 -12.23 -7.22 4.17
C ALA A 3 -11.24 -7.30 3.01
N CYS A 4 -10.99 -6.17 2.35
CA CYS A 4 -9.88 -6.05 1.40
C CYS A 4 -8.60 -6.35 2.18
N ASN A 5 -7.97 -7.48 1.91
CA ASN A 5 -6.70 -7.83 2.54
C ASN A 5 -5.61 -6.98 1.87
N TRP A 6 -5.37 -5.79 2.42
CA TRP A 6 -4.36 -4.84 1.92
C TRP A 6 -2.92 -5.32 2.13
N ASN A 7 -2.70 -6.45 2.83
CA ASN A 7 -1.40 -7.10 2.97
C ASN A 7 -1.08 -7.98 1.74
N ALA A 8 -1.12 -7.38 0.55
CA ALA A 8 -0.60 -8.04 -0.63
C ALA A 8 0.90 -8.29 -0.44
N LYS A 9 1.35 -9.52 -0.71
CA LYS A 9 2.77 -9.83 -0.64
C LYS A 9 3.48 -9.11 -1.78
N LYS A 10 4.50 -8.34 -1.44
CA LYS A 10 5.37 -7.69 -2.42
C LYS A 10 6.00 -8.73 -3.34
N THR A 11 6.18 -8.38 -4.60
CA THR A 11 6.75 -9.28 -5.61
C THR A 11 7.79 -8.56 -6.45
N PHE A 12 8.81 -9.30 -6.90
CA PHE A 12 9.90 -8.78 -7.72
C PHE A 12 9.77 -9.28 -9.14
N VAL A 13 9.76 -8.36 -10.11
CA VAL A 13 9.70 -8.67 -11.54
C VAL A 13 10.64 -7.73 -12.29
N TYR A 14 11.54 -8.28 -13.10
CA TYR A 14 12.53 -7.53 -13.90
C TYR A 14 13.31 -6.45 -13.12
N GLY A 15 13.65 -6.74 -11.85
CA GLY A 15 14.37 -5.80 -10.97
C GLY A 15 13.50 -4.72 -10.32
N ILE A 16 12.18 -4.72 -10.57
CA ILE A 16 11.21 -3.78 -9.99
C ILE A 16 10.44 -4.47 -8.86
N LEU A 17 10.29 -3.78 -7.74
CA LEU A 17 9.47 -4.22 -6.60
C LEU A 17 8.04 -3.71 -6.76
N PHE A 18 7.08 -4.62 -6.84
CA PHE A 18 5.65 -4.32 -6.88
C PHE A 18 5.00 -4.63 -5.53
N ASP A 19 3.98 -3.85 -5.18
CA ASP A 19 3.24 -4.03 -3.93
C ASP A 19 2.26 -5.21 -4.00
N SER A 20 1.90 -5.65 -5.21
CA SER A 20 1.06 -6.83 -5.39
C SER A 20 1.43 -7.67 -6.62
N LYS A 21 1.04 -8.96 -6.57
CA LYS A 21 1.12 -9.86 -7.73
C LYS A 21 0.32 -9.36 -8.94
N ALA A 22 -0.85 -8.76 -8.68
CA ALA A 22 -1.72 -8.28 -9.75
C ALA A 22 -1.06 -7.17 -10.57
N GLU A 23 -0.40 -6.22 -9.91
CA GLU A 23 0.35 -5.15 -10.58
C GLU A 23 1.51 -5.70 -11.41
N ALA A 24 2.27 -6.65 -10.86
CA ALA A 24 3.39 -7.25 -11.56
C ALA A 24 2.96 -8.07 -12.77
N ASP A 25 1.80 -8.74 -12.70
CA ASP A 25 1.24 -9.49 -13.83
C ASP A 25 0.68 -8.53 -14.90
N TYR A 26 0.04 -7.43 -14.49
CA TYR A 26 -0.41 -6.39 -15.43
C TYR A 26 0.76 -5.70 -16.13
N TYR A 27 1.85 -5.44 -15.41
CA TYR A 27 3.08 -4.89 -15.98
C TYR A 27 3.64 -5.78 -17.10
N LYS A 28 3.64 -7.11 -16.93
CA LYS A 28 4.06 -8.04 -17.99
C LYS A 28 3.16 -7.98 -19.21
N LEU A 29 1.85 -7.81 -19.02
CA LEU A 29 0.91 -7.68 -20.13
C LEU A 29 1.19 -6.40 -20.93
N LEU A 30 1.43 -5.28 -20.25
CA LEU A 30 1.80 -4.01 -20.90
C LEU A 30 3.12 -4.12 -21.68
N LEU A 31 4.11 -4.85 -21.17
CA LEU A 31 5.37 -5.08 -21.88
C LEU A 31 5.22 -5.98 -23.13
N ALA A 32 4.18 -6.81 -23.17
CA ALA A 32 3.90 -7.70 -24.31
C ALA A 32 3.05 -7.03 -25.39
N ASP A 33 2.44 -5.88 -25.09
CA ASP A 33 1.56 -5.17 -26.00
C ASP A 33 2.38 -4.28 -26.97
N PRO A 34 2.35 -4.55 -28.29
CA PRO A 34 3.10 -3.76 -29.26
C PRO A 34 2.58 -2.33 -29.42
N ALA A 35 1.38 -2.01 -28.93
CA ALA A 35 0.83 -0.65 -28.95
C ALA A 35 1.39 0.23 -27.81
N VAL A 36 2.08 -0.36 -26.84
CA VAL A 36 2.63 0.35 -25.69
C VAL A 36 4.10 0.71 -25.96
N GLU A 37 4.37 1.99 -26.20
CA GLU A 37 5.74 2.46 -26.47
C GLU A 37 6.65 2.42 -25.23
N LYS A 38 6.10 2.75 -24.05
CA LYS A 38 6.86 2.83 -22.80
C LYS A 38 5.94 2.63 -21.60
N VAL A 39 6.43 1.89 -20.61
CA VAL A 39 5.77 1.74 -19.30
C VAL A 39 6.62 2.42 -18.24
N GLU A 40 6.02 3.35 -17.49
CA GLU A 40 6.65 4.00 -16.34
C GLU A 40 5.96 3.56 -15.06
N VAL A 41 6.74 3.00 -14.13
CA VAL A 41 6.24 2.53 -12.83
C VAL A 41 6.19 3.71 -11.86
N GLN A 42 5.18 3.71 -10.98
CA GLN A 42 5.04 4.74 -9.96
C GLN A 42 6.28 4.77 -9.06
N PRO A 43 6.78 5.95 -8.68
CA PRO A 43 7.91 6.07 -7.78
C PRO A 43 7.57 5.54 -6.39
N VAL A 44 8.59 5.14 -5.63
CA VAL A 44 8.42 4.70 -4.24
C VAL A 44 8.10 5.90 -3.37
N PHE A 45 7.01 5.83 -2.62
CA PHE A 45 6.65 6.83 -1.62
C PHE A 45 6.84 6.29 -0.21
N ASP A 46 7.38 7.13 0.67
CA ASP A 46 7.41 6.85 2.09
C ASP A 46 6.06 7.15 2.72
N VAL A 47 5.50 6.14 3.40
CA VAL A 47 4.30 6.36 4.22
C VAL A 47 4.72 7.19 5.43
N ILE A 48 4.13 8.39 5.55
CA ILE A 48 4.37 9.27 6.70
C ILE A 48 4.02 8.50 7.98
N SER A 49 4.92 8.54 8.95
CA SER A 49 4.70 7.88 10.23
C SER A 49 3.43 8.40 10.90
N SER A 50 2.74 7.51 11.61
CA SER A 50 1.56 7.92 12.38
C SER A 50 1.96 8.94 13.44
N SER A 51 1.48 10.18 13.31
CA SER A 51 1.65 11.20 14.33
C SER A 51 0.47 11.19 15.30
N ARG A 52 0.74 11.44 16.59
CA ARG A 52 -0.31 11.64 17.57
C ARG A 52 -0.86 13.05 17.40
N VAL A 53 -2.10 13.15 16.94
CA VAL A 53 -2.84 14.41 16.92
C VAL A 53 -3.72 14.50 18.17
N THR A 54 -3.63 15.61 18.90
CA THR A 54 -4.50 15.88 20.03
C THR A 54 -5.87 16.27 19.51
N CYS A 55 -6.90 15.48 19.81
CA CYS A 55 -8.27 15.90 19.57
C CYS A 55 -8.66 16.98 20.58
N TYR A 56 -8.76 18.24 20.15
CA TYR A 56 -9.14 19.36 21.01
C TYR A 56 -10.56 19.25 21.60
N ARG A 57 -11.44 18.44 20.99
CA ARG A 57 -12.80 18.21 21.52
C ARG A 57 -12.81 17.32 22.76
N CYS A 58 -11.81 16.46 22.95
CA CYS A 58 -11.76 15.52 24.07
C CYS A 58 -10.40 15.52 24.80
N ASN A 59 -9.47 16.42 24.47
CA ASN A 59 -8.09 16.44 24.97
C ASN A 59 -7.40 15.06 24.91
N GLY A 60 -7.71 14.25 23.89
CA GLY A 60 -7.15 12.89 23.74
C GLY A 60 -7.82 11.80 24.60
N SER A 61 -8.83 12.12 25.41
CA SER A 61 -9.54 11.14 26.26
C SER A 61 -10.48 10.19 25.49
N GLY A 62 -10.87 10.56 24.27
CA GLY A 62 -11.76 9.75 23.42
C GLY A 62 -11.07 8.57 22.71
N ARG A 63 -9.81 8.26 23.03
CA ARG A 63 -9.08 7.17 22.39
C ARG A 63 -9.69 5.83 22.80
N ARG A 64 -10.45 5.19 21.91
CA ARG A 64 -10.79 3.76 22.05
C ARG A 64 -9.50 2.95 21.95
N THR A 65 -9.17 2.20 22.99
CA THR A 65 -8.12 1.18 22.94
C THR A 65 -8.56 0.09 21.97
N SER A 66 -7.67 -0.30 21.06
CA SER A 66 -7.88 -1.45 20.21
C SER A 66 -7.38 -2.68 20.96
N LEU A 67 -8.06 -3.82 20.85
CA LEU A 67 -7.66 -5.10 21.48
C LEU A 67 -6.27 -5.62 21.02
N LYS A 68 -5.58 -4.92 20.11
CA LYS A 68 -4.26 -5.30 19.58
C LYS A 68 -3.09 -4.63 20.29
N ASP A 69 -3.34 -3.70 21.21
CA ASP A 69 -2.29 -2.93 21.88
C ASP A 69 -1.86 -3.51 23.25
N ASP A 70 -2.38 -4.68 23.67
CA ASP A 70 -2.15 -5.29 24.99
C ASP A 70 -1.36 -6.63 24.94
N LEU A 71 -0.31 -6.72 24.11
CA LEU A 71 0.66 -7.83 24.13
C LEU A 71 2.10 -7.33 23.99
#